data_AF-A0A2E4DDE1-F1
#
_entry.id   AF-A0A2E4DDE1-F1
#
_cell.length_a   1.000
_cell.length_b   1.000
_cell.length_c   1.000
_cell.angle_alpha   90.00
_cell.angle_beta   90.00
_cell.angle_gamma   90.00
#
_symmetry.space_group_name_H-M   'P 1'
#
loop_
_entity.id
_entity.type
_entity.pdbx_description
1 polymer ?
#
loop_
_entity_poly.entity_id
_entity_poly.type
_entity_poly.pdbx_seq_one_letter_code
_entity_poly.pdbx_strand_id
1 'polypeptide(L)'
;MKINCHLLLFFILTTSVQAKLIKDDNYIIQKKSYSYQAACQFLTKRHSPLIDYASATSLNCMGEVKDIAPFCAYQERMNDHYARAVVSEKSKEVFCISSRRVILKYACDGKEDRFCESSEKGCFFLKEKLAKKLSLKHHSLLDQTLSCYFDQKNGEDIVTEEIKSESKYKNYIHPRQLPKNFKNL
;
A
#
# COMPACT_ATOMS: atom_id res chain seq x y z
N MET A 1 4.41 -34.66 49.52
CA MET A 1 4.02 -34.42 48.13
C MET A 1 4.27 -32.96 47.78
N LYS A 2 5.27 -32.67 46.93
CA LYS A 2 5.56 -31.32 46.44
C LYS A 2 5.02 -31.21 45.01
N ILE A 3 4.02 -30.36 44.81
CA ILE A 3 3.44 -30.06 43.50
C ILE A 3 4.35 -29.00 42.86
N ASN A 4 5.17 -29.42 41.90
CA ASN A 4 6.03 -28.51 41.14
C ASN A 4 5.19 -27.79 40.08
N CYS A 5 4.78 -26.57 40.41
CA CYS A 5 4.17 -25.60 39.53
C CYS A 5 5.24 -25.01 38.58
N HIS A 6 5.52 -25.71 37.48
CA HIS A 6 6.46 -25.26 36.45
C HIS A 6 5.77 -25.09 35.09
N LEU A 7 4.59 -24.48 35.09
CA LEU A 7 3.78 -24.30 33.88
C LEU A 7 3.21 -22.87 33.82
N LEU A 8 4.08 -21.86 33.84
CA LEU A 8 3.67 -20.44 33.77
C LEU A 8 4.83 -19.53 33.35
N LEU A 9 5.45 -19.79 32.18
CA LEU A 9 6.48 -18.88 31.64
C LEU A 9 6.65 -18.99 30.11
N PHE A 10 5.57 -19.09 29.36
CA PHE A 10 5.60 -19.06 27.88
C PHE A 10 4.49 -18.19 27.28
N PHE A 11 4.23 -17.01 27.87
CA PHE A 11 3.18 -16.09 27.40
C PHE A 11 3.62 -14.62 27.26
N ILE A 12 4.92 -14.30 27.25
CA ILE A 12 5.42 -12.91 27.32
C ILE A 12 6.30 -12.48 26.13
N LEU A 13 6.19 -13.12 24.95
CA LEU A 13 6.91 -12.67 23.76
C LEU A 13 6.03 -12.55 22.51
N THR A 14 4.73 -12.28 22.68
CA THR A 14 3.93 -11.73 21.57
C THR A 14 4.16 -10.24 21.46
N THR A 15 5.39 -9.83 21.08
CA THR A 15 5.63 -8.46 20.61
C THR A 15 4.72 -8.26 19.40
N SER A 16 3.70 -7.44 19.60
CA SER A 16 2.74 -7.07 18.58
C SER A 16 3.50 -6.27 17.53
N VAL A 17 3.81 -6.90 16.39
CA VAL A 17 4.31 -6.17 15.20
C VAL A 17 3.20 -5.22 14.80
N GLN A 18 3.33 -3.95 15.19
CA GLN A 18 2.40 -2.90 14.78
C GLN A 18 2.55 -2.71 13.28
N ALA A 19 1.43 -2.64 12.56
CA ALA A 19 1.44 -2.31 11.15
C ALA A 19 1.93 -0.85 11.01
N LYS A 20 3.05 -0.65 10.30
CA LYS A 20 3.65 0.67 10.13
C LYS A 20 2.79 1.62 9.29
N LEU A 21 1.93 1.10 8.43
CA LEU A 21 0.97 1.93 7.69
C LEU A 21 -0.29 2.17 8.54
N ILE A 22 -0.41 3.39 9.08
CA ILE A 22 -1.53 3.82 9.93
C ILE A 22 -2.79 4.10 9.08
N LYS A 23 -2.60 4.73 7.92
CA LYS A 23 -3.70 5.20 7.07
C LYS A 23 -3.42 4.98 5.59
N ASP A 24 -4.45 4.56 4.87
CA ASP A 24 -4.42 4.30 3.43
C ASP A 24 -5.78 4.66 2.79
N ASP A 25 -6.04 5.96 2.65
CA ASP A 25 -7.27 6.44 2.02
C ASP A 25 -7.06 6.59 0.51
N ASN A 26 -7.97 5.98 -0.26
CA ASN A 26 -7.91 6.00 -1.72
C ASN A 26 -9.24 6.49 -2.29
N TYR A 27 -9.16 7.50 -3.15
CA TYR A 27 -10.30 8.00 -3.91
C TYR A 27 -10.34 7.27 -5.26
N ILE A 28 -10.83 6.03 -5.22
CA ILE A 28 -10.81 5.09 -6.34
C ILE A 28 -11.75 5.59 -7.45
N ILE A 29 -11.21 5.72 -8.66
CA ILE A 29 -11.98 6.04 -9.88
C ILE A 29 -12.37 4.74 -10.59
N GLN A 30 -11.42 3.81 -10.70
CA GLN A 30 -11.60 2.56 -11.44
C GLN A 30 -10.85 1.43 -10.77
N LYS A 31 -11.44 0.24 -10.82
CA LYS A 31 -10.82 -1.01 -10.39
C LYS A 31 -11.03 -2.05 -11.49
N LYS A 32 -9.97 -2.41 -12.21
CA LYS A 32 -10.01 -3.51 -13.19
C LYS A 32 -9.54 -4.80 -12.52
N SER A 33 -10.24 -5.90 -12.76
CA SER A 33 -9.87 -7.22 -12.25
C SER A 33 -9.33 -8.12 -13.35
N TYR A 34 -8.38 -8.96 -12.98
CA TYR A 34 -7.72 -9.94 -13.83
C TYR A 34 -7.56 -11.23 -13.05
N SER A 35 -7.63 -12.38 -13.71
CA SER A 35 -7.38 -13.66 -13.05
C SER A 35 -5.90 -13.79 -12.65
N TYR A 36 -5.64 -14.59 -11.62
CA TYR A 36 -4.29 -15.02 -11.27
C TYR A 36 -3.55 -15.62 -12.47
N GLN A 37 -4.24 -16.41 -13.31
CA GLN A 37 -3.68 -17.02 -14.51
C GLN A 37 -3.12 -15.98 -15.47
N ALA A 38 -3.89 -14.93 -15.77
CA ALA A 38 -3.45 -13.89 -16.69
C ALA A 38 -2.20 -13.15 -16.18
N ALA A 39 -2.16 -12.86 -14.88
CA ALA A 39 -1.01 -12.23 -14.25
C ALA A 39 0.23 -13.13 -14.27
N CYS A 40 0.12 -14.39 -13.82
CA CYS A 40 1.25 -15.32 -13.82
C CYS A 40 1.75 -15.63 -15.24
N GLN A 41 0.87 -15.78 -16.22
CA GLN A 41 1.25 -16.01 -17.60
C GLN A 41 2.05 -14.83 -18.16
N PHE A 42 1.64 -13.60 -17.86
CA PHE A 42 2.40 -12.41 -18.23
C PHE A 42 3.79 -12.37 -17.55
N LEU A 43 3.83 -12.63 -16.23
CA LEU A 43 5.04 -12.46 -15.42
C LEU A 43 6.09 -13.56 -15.66
N THR A 44 5.65 -14.79 -15.91
CA THR A 44 6.54 -15.95 -16.09
C THR A 44 6.75 -16.32 -17.55
N LYS A 45 5.93 -15.77 -18.47
CA LYS A 45 5.84 -16.17 -19.88
C LYS A 45 5.51 -17.65 -20.07
N ARG A 46 4.87 -18.28 -19.08
CA ARG A 46 4.50 -19.70 -19.09
C ARG A 46 3.06 -19.86 -18.62
N HIS A 47 2.41 -20.94 -19.03
CA HIS A 47 1.15 -21.32 -18.42
C HIS A 47 1.43 -21.95 -17.04
N SER A 48 1.02 -21.30 -15.96
CA SER A 48 1.21 -21.80 -14.58
C SER A 48 -0.06 -22.52 -14.12
N PRO A 49 -0.07 -23.86 -14.04
CA PRO A 49 -1.27 -24.60 -13.59
C PRO A 49 -1.49 -24.49 -12.08
N LEU A 50 -0.43 -24.21 -11.31
CA LEU A 50 -0.46 -24.04 -9.87
C LEU A 50 -0.14 -22.59 -9.52
N ILE A 51 -1.14 -21.86 -9.02
CA ILE A 51 -0.99 -20.46 -8.63
C ILE A 51 -1.61 -20.22 -7.26
N ASP A 52 -0.79 -19.73 -6.34
CA ASP A 52 -1.19 -19.46 -4.97
C ASP A 52 -1.04 -17.98 -4.62
N TYR A 53 -1.85 -17.55 -3.65
CA TYR A 53 -1.68 -16.25 -3.02
C TYR A 53 -0.38 -16.27 -2.19
N ALA A 54 0.50 -15.29 -2.41
CA ALA A 54 1.71 -15.12 -1.60
C ALA A 54 1.59 -13.92 -0.66
N SER A 55 1.13 -12.78 -1.17
CA SER A 55 0.85 -11.59 -0.37
C SER A 55 -0.12 -10.66 -1.10
N ALA A 56 -0.48 -9.54 -0.47
CA ALA A 56 -1.37 -8.54 -1.07
C ALA A 56 -0.78 -7.89 -2.34
N THR A 57 0.51 -8.08 -2.63
CA THR A 57 1.20 -7.53 -3.81
C THR A 57 1.92 -8.60 -4.64
N SER A 58 1.80 -9.88 -4.29
CA SER A 58 2.52 -10.95 -4.98
C SER A 58 1.73 -12.24 -5.11
N LEU A 59 2.02 -12.97 -6.19
CA LEU A 59 1.53 -14.32 -6.45
C LEU A 59 2.69 -15.31 -6.42
N ASN A 60 2.42 -16.53 -5.96
CA ASN A 60 3.30 -17.66 -6.18
C ASN A 60 2.87 -18.36 -7.47
N CYS A 61 3.62 -18.15 -8.55
CA CYS A 61 3.36 -18.74 -9.86
C CYS A 61 4.23 -20.00 -10.00
N MET A 62 3.73 -21.16 -9.56
CA MET A 62 4.40 -22.46 -9.68
C MET A 62 5.77 -22.54 -8.96
N GLY A 63 5.84 -22.04 -7.74
CA GLY A 63 7.05 -22.02 -6.90
C GLY A 63 7.85 -20.71 -6.99
N GLU A 64 7.53 -19.83 -7.94
CA GLU A 64 8.17 -18.53 -8.08
C GLU A 64 7.28 -17.39 -7.57
N VAL A 65 7.70 -16.70 -6.51
CA VAL A 65 6.99 -15.50 -6.02
C VAL A 65 7.26 -14.31 -6.94
N LYS A 66 6.20 -13.77 -7.54
CA LYS A 66 6.26 -12.62 -8.46
C LYS A 66 5.49 -11.42 -7.90
N ASP A 67 6.11 -10.25 -7.94
CA ASP A 67 5.43 -8.96 -7.75
C ASP A 67 4.43 -8.75 -8.91
N ILE A 68 3.19 -8.41 -8.60
CA ILE A 68 2.16 -8.16 -9.62
C ILE A 68 2.18 -6.72 -10.17
N ALA A 69 2.92 -5.81 -9.56
CA ALA A 69 2.96 -4.42 -9.99
C ALA A 69 3.40 -4.24 -11.46
N PRO A 70 4.39 -4.99 -12.00
CA PRO A 70 4.74 -4.93 -13.42
C PRO A 70 3.59 -5.32 -14.36
N PHE A 71 2.78 -6.32 -13.97
CA PHE A 71 1.61 -6.73 -14.75
C PHE A 71 0.59 -5.59 -14.86
N CYS A 72 0.18 -5.00 -13.74
CA CYS A 72 -0.77 -3.88 -13.77
C CYS A 72 -0.20 -2.62 -14.42
N ALA A 73 1.09 -2.32 -14.22
CA ALA A 73 1.74 -1.20 -14.89
C ALA A 73 1.71 -1.34 -16.42
N TYR A 74 1.83 -2.57 -16.94
CA TYR A 74 1.67 -2.86 -18.36
C TYR A 74 0.21 -2.69 -18.82
N GLN A 75 -0.76 -3.28 -18.09
CA GLN A 75 -2.18 -3.18 -18.42
C GLN A 75 -2.69 -1.73 -18.40
N GLU A 76 -2.18 -0.92 -17.46
CA GLU A 76 -2.59 0.47 -17.23
C GLU A 76 -1.57 1.48 -17.80
N ARG A 77 -0.78 1.09 -18.80
CA ARG A 77 0.29 1.96 -19.35
C ARG A 77 -0.23 3.30 -19.88
N MET A 78 -1.45 3.31 -20.44
CA MET A 78 -2.11 4.51 -20.98
C MET A 78 -2.98 5.26 -19.96
N ASN A 79 -3.07 4.77 -18.73
CA ASN A 79 -3.93 5.36 -17.69
C ASN A 79 -3.08 6.15 -16.69
N ASP A 80 -3.23 7.46 -16.66
CA ASP A 80 -2.45 8.35 -15.79
C ASP A 80 -2.90 8.33 -14.33
N HIS A 81 -4.05 7.74 -14.04
CA HIS A 81 -4.61 7.60 -12.70
C HIS A 81 -4.24 6.29 -12.01
N TYR A 82 -3.40 5.46 -12.63
CA TYR A 82 -2.97 4.19 -12.03
C TYR A 82 -2.21 4.42 -10.72
N ALA A 83 -2.76 3.90 -9.62
CA ALA A 83 -2.19 4.05 -8.29
C ALA A 83 -1.39 2.83 -7.86
N ARG A 84 -2.02 1.65 -7.87
CA ARG A 84 -1.41 0.43 -7.33
C ARG A 84 -2.07 -0.84 -7.83
N ALA A 85 -1.41 -1.95 -7.57
CA ALA A 85 -1.95 -3.28 -7.79
C ALA A 85 -2.13 -4.03 -6.47
N VAL A 86 -3.20 -4.82 -6.39
CA VAL A 86 -3.57 -5.57 -5.19
C VAL A 86 -4.00 -6.97 -5.58
N VAL A 87 -3.54 -7.96 -4.85
CA VAL A 87 -3.94 -9.36 -4.97
C VAL A 87 -5.04 -9.66 -3.96
N SER A 88 -6.10 -10.33 -4.41
CA SER A 88 -7.22 -10.75 -3.57
C SER A 88 -7.25 -12.26 -3.42
N GLU A 89 -6.84 -12.74 -2.25
CA GLU A 89 -6.90 -14.17 -1.92
C GLU A 89 -8.32 -14.73 -2.04
N LYS A 90 -9.32 -13.95 -1.62
CA LYS A 90 -10.73 -14.36 -1.60
C LYS A 90 -11.32 -14.54 -2.99
N SER A 91 -11.07 -13.59 -3.91
CA SER A 91 -11.62 -13.66 -5.27
C SER A 91 -10.69 -14.34 -6.27
N LYS A 92 -9.45 -14.64 -5.88
CA LYS A 92 -8.39 -15.17 -6.76
C LYS A 92 -8.16 -14.27 -7.99
N GLU A 93 -8.19 -12.96 -7.75
CA GLU A 93 -7.99 -11.93 -8.76
C GLU A 93 -6.87 -10.96 -8.38
N VAL A 94 -6.24 -10.41 -9.41
CA VAL A 94 -5.39 -9.23 -9.35
C VAL A 94 -6.22 -8.01 -9.72
N PHE A 95 -6.17 -6.97 -8.89
CA PHE A 95 -6.84 -5.70 -9.10
C PHE A 95 -5.83 -4.63 -9.46
N CYS A 96 -6.01 -4.00 -10.62
CA CYS A 96 -5.32 -2.76 -10.99
C CYS A 96 -6.21 -1.58 -10.58
N ILE A 97 -5.76 -0.82 -9.58
CA ILE A 97 -6.54 0.24 -8.95
C ILE A 97 -6.07 1.59 -9.49
N SER A 98 -7.02 2.35 -10.02
CA SER A 98 -6.84 3.74 -10.43
C SER A 98 -7.54 4.65 -9.44
N SER A 99 -6.84 5.69 -8.98
CA SER A 99 -7.35 6.62 -7.97
C SER A 99 -7.03 8.05 -8.38
N ARG A 100 -7.92 8.97 -8.02
CA ARG A 100 -7.65 10.41 -8.18
C ARG A 100 -6.62 10.88 -7.16
N ARG A 101 -6.79 10.42 -5.92
CA ARG A 101 -6.02 10.83 -4.76
C ARG A 101 -5.72 9.64 -3.86
N VAL A 102 -4.54 9.64 -3.26
CA VAL A 102 -4.10 8.67 -2.25
C VAL A 102 -3.52 9.44 -1.06
N ILE A 103 -3.99 9.15 0.14
CA ILE A 103 -3.50 9.76 1.39
C ILE A 103 -2.98 8.64 2.28
N LEU A 104 -1.68 8.70 2.57
CA LEU A 104 -0.98 7.71 3.38
C LEU A 104 -0.53 8.34 4.69
N LYS A 105 -0.64 7.58 5.78
CA LYS A 105 0.09 7.89 7.02
C LYS A 105 0.88 6.67 7.47
N TYR A 106 2.13 6.88 7.82
CA TYR A 106 3.07 5.84 8.21
C TYR A 106 3.70 6.18 9.57
N ALA A 107 3.64 5.24 10.50
CA ALA A 107 4.27 5.28 11.80
C ALA A 107 5.75 4.94 11.66
N CYS A 108 6.62 5.87 12.05
CA CYS A 108 8.06 5.67 12.06
C CYS A 108 8.48 4.82 13.24
N ASP A 109 9.40 3.89 13.01
CA ASP A 109 9.97 3.04 14.05
C ASP A 109 11.35 3.57 14.46
N GLY A 110 11.36 4.70 15.18
CA GLY A 110 12.58 5.36 15.63
C GLY A 110 13.41 6.01 14.52
N LYS A 111 14.67 6.32 14.84
CA LYS A 111 15.57 7.13 13.99
C LYS A 111 16.20 6.37 12.81
N GLU A 112 16.13 5.05 12.80
CA GLU A 112 16.72 4.19 11.76
C GLU A 112 15.70 3.79 10.67
N ASP A 113 14.44 4.21 10.80
CA ASP A 113 13.44 3.92 9.80
C ASP A 113 13.69 4.74 8.53
N ARG A 114 14.12 4.05 7.46
CA ARG A 114 14.45 4.65 6.16
C ARG A 114 13.29 5.44 5.53
N PHE A 115 12.04 5.12 5.90
CA PHE A 115 10.89 5.90 5.44
C PHE A 115 10.78 7.25 6.16
N CYS A 116 11.44 7.42 7.30
CA CYS A 116 11.29 8.60 8.15
C CYS A 116 12.58 9.43 8.30
N GLU A 117 13.61 9.14 7.51
CA GLU A 117 14.79 10.00 7.39
C GLU A 117 14.43 11.42 6.90
N SER A 118 13.49 11.50 5.95
CA SER A 118 12.96 12.75 5.40
C SER A 118 11.54 12.51 4.91
N SER A 119 10.66 13.50 5.12
CA SER A 119 9.27 13.41 4.68
C SER A 119 9.14 13.19 3.18
N GLU A 120 9.98 13.85 2.38
CA GLU A 120 9.96 13.72 0.93
C GLU A 120 10.43 12.33 0.48
N LYS A 121 11.58 11.87 0.97
CA LYS A 121 12.16 10.56 0.63
C LYS A 121 11.20 9.42 1.01
N GLY A 122 10.64 9.48 2.21
CA GLY A 122 9.65 8.53 2.69
C GLY A 122 8.43 8.43 1.78
N CYS A 123 7.87 9.60 1.44
CA CYS A 123 6.73 9.64 0.52
C CYS A 123 7.09 9.15 -0.87
N PHE A 124 8.30 9.40 -1.36
CA PHE A 124 8.76 8.86 -2.63
C PHE A 124 8.82 7.32 -2.61
N PHE A 125 9.33 6.72 -1.54
CA PHE A 125 9.32 5.26 -1.40
C PHE A 125 7.91 4.68 -1.35
N LEU A 126 7.00 5.33 -0.61
CA LEU A 126 5.59 4.90 -0.55
C LEU A 126 4.88 5.07 -1.90
N LYS A 127 5.22 6.11 -2.66
CA LYS A 127 4.66 6.38 -3.99
C LYS A 127 4.85 5.21 -4.93
N GLU A 128 6.06 4.66 -5.00
CA GLU A 128 6.40 3.56 -5.92
C GLU A 128 5.55 2.30 -5.74
N LYS A 129 4.98 2.12 -4.53
CA LYS A 129 4.15 0.97 -4.19
C LYS A 129 2.65 1.28 -4.16
N LEU A 130 2.27 2.48 -3.70
CA LEU A 130 0.89 2.78 -3.33
C LEU A 130 0.25 3.91 -4.16
N ALA A 131 1.04 4.70 -4.89
CA ALA A 131 0.55 5.87 -5.64
C ALA A 131 1.36 6.12 -6.94
N LYS A 132 1.67 5.06 -7.69
CA LYS A 132 2.73 5.01 -8.70
C LYS A 132 2.75 6.16 -9.72
N LYS A 133 1.62 6.45 -10.38
CA LYS A 133 1.53 7.55 -11.36
C LYS A 133 1.04 8.88 -10.79
N LEU A 134 0.66 8.90 -9.52
CA LEU A 134 0.22 10.14 -8.87
C LEU A 134 1.42 11.00 -8.48
N SER A 135 1.20 12.30 -8.35
CA SER A 135 2.22 13.25 -7.94
C SER A 135 2.08 13.59 -6.48
N LEU A 136 3.22 13.68 -5.79
CA LEU A 136 3.27 14.13 -4.42
C LEU A 136 2.89 15.61 -4.39
N LYS A 137 1.82 15.95 -3.66
CA LYS A 137 1.33 17.31 -3.50
C LYS A 137 1.63 17.87 -2.11
N HIS A 138 1.66 17.01 -1.11
CA HIS A 138 2.03 17.40 0.25
C HIS A 138 2.71 16.24 0.97
N HIS A 139 3.72 16.57 1.77
CA HIS A 139 4.40 15.65 2.67
C HIS A 139 4.71 16.34 3.98
N SER A 140 4.64 15.58 5.08
CA SER A 140 5.04 16.07 6.40
C SER A 140 5.52 14.92 7.26
N LEU A 141 6.39 15.23 8.22
CA LEU A 141 6.87 14.32 9.24
C LEU A 141 6.68 15.01 10.58
N LEU A 142 5.67 14.60 11.34
CA LEU A 142 5.28 15.18 12.63
C LEU A 142 5.08 14.04 13.62
N ASP A 143 5.63 14.17 14.83
CA ASP A 143 5.47 13.18 15.91
C ASP A 143 5.71 11.73 15.46
N GLN A 144 6.82 11.49 14.75
CA GLN A 144 7.16 10.16 14.19
C GLN A 144 6.07 9.59 13.25
N THR A 145 5.30 10.47 12.61
CA THR A 145 4.30 10.10 11.61
C THR A 145 4.60 10.79 10.30
N LEU A 146 4.93 9.99 9.29
CA LEU A 146 5.04 10.43 7.92
C LEU A 146 3.65 10.51 7.29
N SER A 147 3.25 11.67 6.78
CA SER A 147 2.00 11.86 6.05
C SER A 147 2.29 12.23 4.60
N CYS A 148 1.67 11.52 3.65
CA CYS A 148 1.88 11.70 2.21
C CYS A 148 0.55 11.87 1.48
N TYR A 149 0.47 12.90 0.64
CA TYR A 149 -0.72 13.22 -0.13
C TYR A 149 -0.36 13.23 -1.61
N PHE A 150 -0.94 12.28 -2.34
CA PHE A 150 -0.75 12.14 -3.78
C PHE A 150 -2.04 12.48 -4.51
N ASP A 151 -1.92 13.24 -5.59
CA ASP A 151 -3.04 13.60 -6.45
C ASP A 151 -2.62 13.49 -7.92
N GLN A 152 -3.58 13.57 -8.83
CA GLN A 152 -3.28 13.67 -10.25
C GLN A 152 -2.41 14.92 -10.51
N LYS A 153 -1.52 14.82 -11.50
CA LYS A 153 -0.93 16.03 -12.11
C LYS A 153 -2.07 16.81 -12.76
N ASN A 154 -2.65 17.76 -12.05
CA ASN A 154 -3.30 18.87 -12.72
C ASN A 154 -2.19 19.57 -13.51
N GLY A 155 -2.42 19.84 -14.80
CA GLY A 155 -1.52 20.72 -15.54
C GLY A 155 -1.33 22.00 -14.74
N GLU A 156 -0.07 22.39 -14.58
CA GLU A 156 0.41 23.60 -13.87
C GLU A 156 0.40 23.54 -12.34
N ASP A 157 1.55 23.12 -11.78
CA ASP A 157 2.04 23.69 -10.53
C ASP A 157 2.80 24.98 -10.87
N ILE A 158 2.09 26.12 -10.92
CA ILE A 158 2.76 27.41 -10.65
C ILE A 158 3.00 27.41 -9.14
N VAL A 159 4.27 27.39 -8.77
CA VAL A 159 4.73 27.58 -7.41
C VAL A 159 4.25 28.96 -6.95
N THR A 160 3.31 28.96 -6.02
CA THR A 160 3.18 30.06 -5.07
C THR A 160 3.05 29.45 -3.69
N GLU A 161 4.17 29.50 -2.96
CA GLU A 161 4.12 29.53 -1.51
C GLU A 161 3.21 30.68 -1.11
N GLU A 162 2.13 30.38 -0.39
CA GLU A 162 1.76 31.14 0.80
C GLU A 162 0.72 30.39 1.62
N ILE A 163 1.07 30.21 2.88
CA ILE A 163 0.24 29.65 3.94
C ILE A 163 -0.93 30.60 4.19
N LYS A 164 -2.17 30.09 4.16
CA LYS A 164 -3.22 30.53 5.10
C LYS A 164 -4.30 29.47 5.27
N SER A 165 -4.47 29.12 6.54
CA SER A 165 -5.59 28.42 7.15
C SER A 165 -6.95 28.95 6.66
N GLU A 166 -7.88 28.07 6.32
CA GLU A 166 -9.08 27.84 7.15
C GLU A 166 -10.02 26.77 6.57
N SER A 167 -10.74 26.19 7.51
CA SER A 167 -11.72 25.12 7.44
C SER A 167 -12.84 25.28 6.42
N LYS A 168 -13.12 24.22 5.65
CA LYS A 168 -14.47 23.66 5.44
C LYS A 168 -14.43 22.52 4.42
N TYR A 169 -14.54 21.27 4.86
CA TYR A 169 -15.29 20.27 4.10
C TYR A 169 -15.97 19.31 5.06
N LYS A 170 -17.29 19.51 5.20
CA LYS A 170 -18.24 18.56 5.74
C LYS A 170 -18.43 17.40 4.76
N ASN A 171 -18.58 16.22 5.34
CA ASN A 171 -19.31 15.04 4.85
C ASN A 171 -18.82 14.39 3.56
N TYR A 172 -18.16 13.23 3.68
CA TYR A 172 -18.65 11.95 3.14
C TYR A 172 -17.95 10.81 3.91
N ILE A 173 -18.72 10.11 4.73
CA ILE A 173 -18.29 8.92 5.47
C ILE A 173 -18.82 7.70 4.72
N HIS A 174 -17.92 6.83 4.27
CA HIS A 174 -18.18 5.40 4.28
C HIS A 174 -16.90 4.68 4.74
N PRO A 175 -16.90 4.04 5.93
CA PRO A 175 -15.80 3.20 6.35
C PRO A 175 -15.95 1.86 5.63
N ARG A 176 -14.94 1.45 4.85
CA ARG A 176 -14.82 0.05 4.45
C ARG A 176 -13.49 -0.46 5.01
N GLN A 177 -13.64 -1.36 5.97
CA GLN A 177 -12.55 -1.98 6.73
C GLN A 177 -11.54 -2.65 5.80
N LEU A 178 -10.26 -2.37 6.05
CA LEU A 178 -9.13 -3.05 5.43
C LEU A 178 -9.10 -4.53 5.86
N PRO A 179 -8.74 -5.46 4.96
CA PRO A 179 -8.29 -6.78 5.37
C PRO A 179 -7.01 -6.65 6.20
N LYS A 180 -7.05 -7.22 7.39
CA LYS A 180 -5.94 -7.31 8.34
C LYS A 180 -4.85 -8.21 7.74
N ASN A 181 -3.87 -7.66 7.02
CA ASN A 181 -2.51 -8.21 6.86
C ASN A 181 -1.70 -7.41 5.82
N PHE A 182 -1.33 -6.17 6.16
CA PHE A 182 -0.18 -5.49 5.56
C PHE A 182 0.99 -5.63 6.54
N LYS A 183 1.66 -6.78 6.52
CA LYS A 183 2.83 -7.03 7.40
C LYS A 183 4.18 -6.90 6.70
N ASN A 184 4.24 -6.70 5.39
CA ASN A 184 5.50 -6.54 4.67
C ASN A 184 5.39 -5.45 3.60
N LEU A 185 5.72 -4.20 3.98
CA LEU A 185 6.12 -3.11 3.09
C LEU A 185 7.46 -2.57 3.59
#